data_AF-A0A5N5DGY4-F1
#
_entry.id   AF-A0A5N5DGY4-F1
#
_cell.length_a   1.000
_cell.length_b   1.000
_cell.length_c   1.000
_cell.angle_alpha   90.00
_cell.angle_beta   90.00
_cell.angle_gamma   90.00
#
_symmetry.space_group_name_H-M   'P 1'
#
loop_
_entity.id
_entity.type
_entity.pdbx_description
1 polymer ?
#
loop_
_entity_poly.entity_id
_entity_poly.type
_entity_poly.pdbx_seq_one_letter_code
_entity_poly.pdbx_strand_id
1 'polypeptide(L)'
;MKLSAFFAALTALAGEATAKAVFAHFMVGNVYQSYTVDKWKSDIQLAQASGIDGFVLNIAPPLNDDMRTQIAAAFIAANDLASEFKHFFSFDYLGGSGAWGSADIVSLMKEYGPNYAYQKASRGGTNLPFVSTFEGGNYASDWTTIKSQVDVYLVPDWTGSGADVVKANINAGASIDGFFSWDMWPEGANDMSTTPDKTWQGVLGDKDYMMGVSPWFFTDLAGYGKQRLWRGDDLWAQRWDQVMEVNPEWVEIVTWNDYGESHYIGPIWEAGIPQDTANNADARWYVEGMSHQHWRDLLPYYIARYKTGVSPTVTQEKISWWYRLSPKAAGTTDVTGNDCSYQTCLDPNAIVQDEVFFTALISDATNTNVVVQIGNNAAVSHPVTKVGPNHFSQPFNGQLGKVTFSIVRNGQTVLSGTGDAIVAEPANGERNYNAYVGGVPDTYAEL
;
A
#
# COMPACT_ATOMS: atom_id res chain seq x y z
N MET A 1 24.09 55.54 22.64
CA MET A 1 23.26 55.21 21.45
C MET A 1 24.09 54.28 20.56
N LYS A 2 23.50 53.17 20.13
CA LYS A 2 24.05 52.09 19.28
C LYS A 2 24.95 51.05 19.97
N LEU A 3 24.32 49.97 20.45
CA LEU A 3 24.91 48.63 20.40
C LEU A 3 24.83 48.17 18.94
N SER A 4 25.95 47.77 18.36
CA SER A 4 25.99 47.12 17.06
C SER A 4 26.76 45.80 17.16
N ALA A 5 26.02 44.75 16.79
CA ALA A 5 26.42 43.61 15.97
C ALA A 5 27.64 42.79 16.39
N PHE A 6 27.42 41.50 16.69
CA PHE A 6 28.03 40.39 15.96
C PHE A 6 27.30 39.09 16.36
N PHE A 7 26.25 38.74 15.62
CA PHE A 7 25.82 37.34 15.49
C PHE A 7 26.36 36.84 14.17
N ALA A 8 27.30 35.90 14.24
CA ALA A 8 27.87 35.24 13.07
C ALA A 8 26.79 34.41 12.38
N ALA A 9 26.66 34.64 11.07
CA ALA A 9 25.77 33.92 10.19
C ALA A 9 26.19 32.44 10.11
N LEU A 10 25.31 31.54 10.57
CA LEU A 10 25.26 30.17 10.10
C LEU A 10 24.39 30.20 8.84
N THR A 11 25.00 30.49 7.68
CA THR A 11 24.34 30.27 6.39
C THR A 11 24.13 28.77 6.22
N ALA A 12 22.87 28.37 6.39
CA ALA A 12 22.39 27.05 6.04
C ALA A 12 22.67 26.79 4.56
N LEU A 13 23.58 25.86 4.27
CA LEU A 13 23.47 25.02 3.09
C LEU A 13 22.37 24.00 3.38
N ALA A 14 21.12 24.46 3.40
CA ALA A 14 19.98 23.56 3.26
C ALA A 14 19.88 23.27 1.76
N GLY A 15 20.41 22.11 1.34
CA GLY A 15 19.89 21.49 0.12
C GLY A 15 18.38 21.38 0.26
N GLU A 16 17.65 21.60 -0.83
CA GLU A 16 16.21 21.37 -0.90
C GLU A 16 15.95 19.87 -0.64
N ALA A 17 15.86 19.48 0.62
CA ALA A 17 15.36 18.16 0.98
C ALA A 17 13.84 18.24 0.80
N THR A 18 13.33 17.71 -0.31
CA THR A 18 11.92 17.33 -0.43
C THR A 18 11.59 16.45 0.77
N ALA A 19 10.63 16.85 1.59
CA ALA A 19 10.24 16.08 2.75
C ALA A 19 9.64 14.75 2.28
N LYS A 20 10.20 13.64 2.76
CA LYS A 20 9.66 12.29 2.53
C LYS A 20 8.19 12.22 2.92
N ALA A 21 7.38 11.60 2.08
CA ALA A 21 5.96 11.38 2.36
C ALA A 21 5.53 9.96 1.98
N VAL A 22 4.46 9.51 2.63
CA VAL A 22 3.84 8.20 2.42
C VAL A 22 2.37 8.43 2.06
N PHE A 23 1.96 7.92 0.92
CA PHE A 23 0.59 8.01 0.44
C PHE A 23 -0.06 6.62 0.43
N ALA A 24 -1.39 6.56 0.35
CA ALA A 24 -2.10 5.31 0.08
C ALA A 24 -3.00 5.45 -1.14
N HIS A 25 -2.91 4.49 -2.05
CA HIS A 25 -3.70 4.41 -3.27
C HIS A 25 -5.16 4.13 -2.94
N PHE A 26 -6.06 4.98 -3.42
CA PHE A 26 -7.48 4.96 -3.09
C PHE A 26 -8.31 4.86 -4.37
N MET A 27 -9.01 3.74 -4.54
CA MET A 27 -9.93 3.49 -5.64
C MET A 27 -11.19 4.31 -5.45
N VAL A 28 -11.30 5.45 -6.16
CA VAL A 28 -12.49 6.33 -6.05
C VAL A 28 -13.73 5.62 -6.60
N GLY A 29 -13.56 4.74 -7.60
CA GLY A 29 -14.64 3.91 -8.15
C GLY A 29 -15.35 3.04 -7.10
N ASN A 30 -14.64 2.60 -6.06
CA ASN A 30 -15.19 1.74 -5.00
C ASN A 30 -16.08 2.50 -4.01
N VAL A 31 -16.18 3.83 -4.14
CA VAL A 31 -16.91 4.70 -3.20
C VAL A 31 -17.95 5.61 -3.86
N TYR A 32 -18.24 5.41 -5.15
CA TYR A 32 -19.25 6.20 -5.87
C TYR A 32 -20.60 6.24 -5.14
N GLN A 33 -21.04 5.12 -4.59
CA GLN A 33 -22.31 5.02 -3.91
C GLN A 33 -22.14 5.23 -2.40
N SER A 34 -22.90 6.20 -1.85
CA SER A 34 -23.15 6.36 -0.40
C SER A 34 -21.96 6.71 0.50
N TYR A 35 -20.80 7.00 -0.07
CA TYR A 35 -19.64 7.45 0.71
C TYR A 35 -19.78 8.96 1.01
N THR A 36 -19.96 9.29 2.29
CA THR A 36 -20.23 10.67 2.74
C THR A 36 -18.94 11.42 3.03
N VAL A 37 -19.02 12.75 3.13
CA VAL A 37 -17.91 13.59 3.61
C VAL A 37 -17.41 13.13 4.98
N ASP A 38 -18.31 12.77 5.90
CA ASP A 38 -17.91 12.29 7.23
C ASP A 38 -17.19 10.93 7.17
N LYS A 39 -17.59 10.05 6.26
CA LYS A 39 -16.87 8.79 6.04
C LYS A 39 -15.48 9.02 5.44
N TRP A 40 -15.34 9.97 4.50
CA TRP A 40 -14.02 10.44 4.04
C TRP A 40 -13.18 11.00 5.20
N LYS A 41 -13.77 11.79 6.10
CA LYS A 41 -13.06 12.30 7.29
C LYS A 41 -12.56 11.16 8.17
N SER A 42 -13.39 10.15 8.43
CA SER A 42 -13.00 8.99 9.23
C SER A 42 -11.81 8.23 8.61
N ASP A 43 -11.83 8.00 7.30
CA ASP A 43 -10.72 7.29 6.63
C ASP A 43 -9.45 8.15 6.57
N ILE A 44 -9.56 9.46 6.35
CA ILE A 44 -8.43 10.39 6.45
C ILE A 44 -7.81 10.34 7.85
N GLN A 45 -8.63 10.43 8.91
CA GLN A 45 -8.14 10.39 10.29
C GLN A 45 -7.46 9.06 10.63
N LEU A 46 -8.01 7.95 10.13
CA LEU A 46 -7.42 6.62 10.32
C LEU A 46 -6.09 6.46 9.58
N ALA A 47 -5.99 6.99 8.35
CA ALA A 47 -4.76 7.02 7.58
C ALA A 47 -3.70 7.88 8.30
N GLN A 48 -4.08 9.06 8.80
CA GLN A 48 -3.21 9.93 9.60
C GLN A 48 -2.71 9.24 10.88
N ALA A 49 -3.60 8.56 11.59
CA ALA A 49 -3.23 7.79 12.78
C ALA A 49 -2.22 6.66 12.47
N SER A 50 -2.22 6.18 11.22
CA SER A 50 -1.27 5.18 10.71
C SER A 50 0.05 5.82 10.23
N GLY A 51 0.16 7.15 10.19
CA GLY A 51 1.33 7.90 9.73
C GLY A 51 1.32 8.27 8.23
N ILE A 52 0.25 7.95 7.51
CA ILE A 52 0.06 8.24 6.08
C ILE A 52 -0.27 9.74 5.90
N ASP A 53 0.36 10.37 4.91
CA ASP A 53 0.24 11.82 4.65
C ASP A 53 -0.85 12.16 3.64
N GLY A 54 -1.33 11.20 2.85
CA GLY A 54 -2.33 11.50 1.85
C GLY A 54 -2.91 10.29 1.14
N PHE A 55 -3.97 10.53 0.38
CA PHE A 55 -4.52 9.55 -0.57
C PHE A 55 -4.18 9.89 -2.01
N VAL A 56 -3.79 8.87 -2.76
CA VAL A 56 -3.67 8.93 -4.21
C VAL A 56 -5.02 8.52 -4.78
N LEU A 57 -5.79 9.49 -5.26
CA LEU A 57 -7.13 9.28 -5.80
C LEU A 57 -7.01 8.65 -7.18
N ASN A 58 -7.14 7.32 -7.25
CA ASN A 58 -7.23 6.58 -8.50
C ASN A 58 -8.59 6.81 -9.14
N ILE A 59 -8.55 7.37 -10.34
CA ILE A 59 -9.72 7.74 -11.12
C ILE A 59 -9.60 7.20 -12.54
N ALA A 60 -10.69 6.62 -13.03
CA ALA A 60 -10.77 6.02 -14.36
C ALA A 60 -11.84 6.73 -15.22
N PRO A 61 -11.67 6.79 -16.55
CA PRO A 61 -12.62 7.45 -17.42
C PRO A 61 -13.87 6.58 -17.66
N PRO A 62 -15.00 7.16 -18.11
CA PRO A 62 -15.20 8.57 -18.39
C PRO A 62 -15.42 9.39 -17.11
N LEU A 63 -15.07 10.68 -17.19
CA LEU A 63 -15.41 11.63 -16.14
C LEU A 63 -16.93 11.80 -16.03
N ASN A 64 -17.50 11.29 -14.93
CA ASN A 64 -18.93 11.28 -14.66
C ASN A 64 -19.28 11.99 -13.33
N ASP A 65 -20.58 12.19 -13.08
CA ASP A 65 -21.06 12.94 -11.93
C ASP A 65 -20.77 12.26 -10.58
N ASP A 66 -20.80 10.92 -10.52
CA ASP A 66 -20.50 10.17 -9.31
C ASP A 66 -19.02 10.35 -8.91
N MET A 67 -18.12 10.24 -9.89
CA MET A 67 -16.70 10.50 -9.70
C MET A 67 -16.43 11.93 -9.26
N ARG A 68 -17.05 12.92 -9.91
CA ARG A 68 -16.94 14.33 -9.50
C ARG A 68 -17.42 14.55 -8.08
N THR A 69 -18.53 13.91 -7.71
CA THR A 69 -19.11 13.99 -6.36
C THR A 69 -18.12 13.45 -5.33
N GLN A 70 -17.51 12.29 -5.58
CA GLN A 70 -16.56 11.69 -4.63
C GLN A 70 -15.22 12.41 -4.57
N ILE A 71 -14.70 12.92 -5.69
CA ILE A 71 -13.52 13.80 -5.69
C ILE A 71 -13.82 15.03 -4.83
N ALA A 72 -14.95 15.71 -5.06
CA ALA A 72 -15.33 16.88 -4.27
C ALA A 72 -15.46 16.53 -2.78
N ALA A 73 -16.09 15.41 -2.44
CA ALA A 73 -16.25 14.96 -1.06
C ALA A 73 -14.91 14.72 -0.36
N ALA A 74 -13.92 14.10 -1.04
CA ALA A 74 -12.58 13.89 -0.51
C ALA A 74 -11.89 15.22 -0.18
N PHE A 75 -11.89 16.17 -1.12
CA PHE A 75 -11.28 17.49 -0.89
C PHE A 75 -12.03 18.31 0.16
N ILE A 76 -13.36 18.24 0.24
CA ILE A 76 -14.13 18.88 1.32
C ILE A 76 -13.72 18.28 2.67
N ALA A 77 -13.66 16.95 2.79
CA ALA A 77 -13.27 16.27 4.02
C ALA A 77 -11.87 16.68 4.51
N ALA A 78 -10.87 16.67 3.62
CA ALA A 78 -9.51 17.06 3.97
C ALA A 78 -9.42 18.54 4.39
N ASN A 79 -10.11 19.44 3.70
CA ASN A 79 -10.13 20.87 4.05
C ASN A 79 -10.87 21.13 5.37
N ASP A 80 -12.00 20.46 5.61
CA ASP A 80 -12.78 20.58 6.85
C ASP A 80 -11.98 20.09 8.07
N LEU A 81 -11.17 19.05 7.92
CA LEU A 81 -10.28 18.56 8.98
C LEU A 81 -9.14 19.54 9.29
N ALA A 82 -8.89 20.52 8.41
CA ALA A 82 -7.83 21.52 8.54
C ALA A 82 -6.47 20.90 8.90
N SER A 83 -6.16 19.75 8.31
CA SER A 83 -4.94 18.99 8.56
C SER A 83 -3.96 19.07 7.39
N GLU A 84 -2.75 18.55 7.57
CA GLU A 84 -1.77 18.44 6.48
C GLU A 84 -2.00 17.25 5.56
N PHE A 85 -3.11 16.50 5.71
CA PHE A 85 -3.41 15.39 4.83
C PHE A 85 -3.71 15.88 3.41
N LYS A 86 -3.05 15.30 2.41
CA LYS A 86 -3.17 15.72 1.01
C LYS A 86 -3.82 14.66 0.13
N HIS A 87 -4.30 15.11 -1.02
CA HIS A 87 -4.77 14.29 -2.12
C HIS A 87 -4.04 14.64 -3.40
N PHE A 88 -3.84 13.67 -4.28
CA PHE A 88 -3.52 13.93 -5.68
C PHE A 88 -4.13 12.85 -6.57
N PHE A 89 -4.16 13.11 -7.88
CA PHE A 89 -4.76 12.18 -8.82
C PHE A 89 -3.75 11.17 -9.33
N SER A 90 -4.17 9.90 -9.37
CA SER A 90 -3.64 8.88 -10.26
C SER A 90 -4.66 8.67 -11.39
N PHE A 91 -4.32 9.11 -12.60
CA PHE A 91 -5.15 8.89 -13.77
C PHE A 91 -4.95 7.45 -14.28
N ASP A 92 -5.95 6.61 -14.08
CA ASP A 92 -5.95 5.21 -14.50
C ASP A 92 -6.28 5.09 -15.99
N TYR A 93 -5.29 4.63 -16.79
CA TYR A 93 -5.43 4.44 -18.23
C TYR A 93 -5.90 3.03 -18.63
N LEU A 94 -6.00 2.08 -17.69
CA LEU A 94 -6.48 0.71 -17.92
C LEU A 94 -7.88 0.46 -17.33
N GLY A 95 -8.35 1.35 -16.45
CA GLY A 95 -9.66 1.30 -15.83
C GLY A 95 -10.77 1.89 -16.70
N GLY A 96 -12.01 1.65 -16.27
CA GLY A 96 -13.20 2.27 -16.85
C GLY A 96 -13.35 2.01 -18.36
N SER A 97 -13.46 3.06 -19.16
CA SER A 97 -13.59 2.95 -20.63
C SER A 97 -12.27 3.01 -21.41
N GLY A 98 -11.11 2.89 -20.74
CA GLY A 98 -9.78 2.91 -21.35
C GLY A 98 -9.02 4.22 -21.13
N ALA A 99 -8.47 4.81 -22.20
CA ALA A 99 -7.55 5.94 -22.07
C ALA A 99 -8.24 7.27 -21.71
N TRP A 100 -7.57 8.07 -20.89
CA TRP A 100 -8.01 9.41 -20.52
C TRP A 100 -7.91 10.41 -21.68
N GLY A 101 -8.94 11.24 -21.84
CA GLY A 101 -8.88 12.42 -22.69
C GLY A 101 -8.08 13.55 -22.03
N SER A 102 -7.11 14.13 -22.76
CA SER A 102 -6.29 15.26 -22.27
C SER A 102 -7.11 16.44 -21.73
N ALA A 103 -8.27 16.72 -22.32
CA ALA A 103 -9.15 17.81 -21.88
C ALA A 103 -9.72 17.59 -20.48
N ASP A 104 -10.06 16.34 -20.13
CA ASP A 104 -10.60 16.00 -18.81
C ASP A 104 -9.50 16.08 -17.74
N ILE A 105 -8.29 15.60 -18.05
CA ILE A 105 -7.12 15.76 -17.17
C ILE A 105 -6.87 17.25 -16.91
N VAL A 106 -6.79 18.07 -17.96
CA VAL A 106 -6.58 19.53 -17.84
C VAL A 106 -7.69 20.18 -17.01
N SER A 107 -8.94 19.75 -17.19
CA SER A 107 -10.09 20.26 -16.44
C SER A 107 -9.96 19.99 -14.95
N LEU A 108 -9.70 18.74 -14.56
CA LEU A 108 -9.51 18.34 -13.16
C LEU A 108 -8.29 19.01 -12.52
N MET A 109 -7.19 19.14 -13.26
CA MET A 109 -5.99 19.82 -12.75
C MET A 109 -6.19 21.33 -12.54
N LYS A 110 -7.00 21.99 -13.38
CA LYS A 110 -7.38 23.40 -13.17
C LYS A 110 -8.30 23.57 -11.96
N GLU A 111 -9.20 22.62 -11.74
CA GLU A 111 -10.19 22.66 -10.66
C GLU A 111 -9.55 22.38 -9.29
N TYR A 112 -8.80 21.28 -9.16
CA TYR A 112 -8.28 20.81 -7.88
C TYR A 112 -6.81 21.11 -7.65
N GLY A 113 -6.02 21.30 -8.72
CA GLY A 113 -4.60 21.63 -8.60
C GLY A 113 -4.35 22.77 -7.62
N PRO A 114 -5.08 23.91 -7.66
CA PRO A 114 -4.89 25.00 -6.70
C PRO A 114 -5.37 24.75 -5.25
N ASN A 115 -6.04 23.64 -4.97
CA ASN A 115 -6.63 23.36 -3.65
C ASN A 115 -5.53 23.18 -2.57
N TYR A 116 -5.78 23.64 -1.34
CA TYR A 116 -4.86 23.53 -0.20
C TYR A 116 -4.54 22.07 0.16
N ALA A 117 -5.55 21.21 0.07
CA ALA A 117 -5.41 19.78 0.31
C ALA A 117 -4.82 19.04 -0.90
N TYR A 118 -4.42 19.72 -1.98
CA TYR A 118 -3.76 19.07 -3.12
C TYR A 118 -2.25 18.94 -2.89
N GLN A 119 -1.70 17.73 -3.03
CA GLN A 119 -0.28 17.46 -2.83
C GLN A 119 0.58 18.27 -3.81
N LYS A 120 1.70 18.82 -3.31
CA LYS A 120 2.66 19.59 -4.10
C LYS A 120 4.04 18.98 -4.07
N ALA A 121 4.79 19.14 -5.14
CA ALA A 121 6.23 18.90 -5.17
C ALA A 121 6.95 20.07 -5.83
N SER A 122 8.22 20.25 -5.49
CA SER A 122 9.03 21.38 -5.96
C SER A 122 9.84 20.98 -7.18
N ARG A 123 9.78 21.80 -8.24
CA ARG A 123 10.70 21.73 -9.38
C ARG A 123 11.40 23.06 -9.53
N GLY A 124 12.71 23.10 -9.28
CA GLY A 124 13.51 24.33 -9.35
C GLY A 124 12.96 25.45 -8.45
N GLY A 125 12.61 25.11 -7.19
CA GLY A 125 12.04 26.04 -6.21
C GLY A 125 10.57 26.43 -6.45
N THR A 126 9.89 25.88 -7.46
CA THR A 126 8.48 26.15 -7.74
C THR A 126 7.61 24.98 -7.30
N ASN A 127 6.63 25.25 -6.42
CA ASN A 127 5.67 24.24 -5.96
C ASN A 127 4.57 24.00 -7.00
N LEU A 128 4.46 22.75 -7.47
CA LEU A 128 3.56 22.34 -8.53
C LEU A 128 2.59 21.25 -8.03
N PRO A 129 1.33 21.21 -8.51
CA PRO A 129 0.43 20.07 -8.30
C PRO A 129 1.12 18.74 -8.67
N PHE A 130 1.21 17.82 -7.71
CA PHE A 130 1.72 16.47 -7.95
C PHE A 130 0.68 15.64 -8.70
N VAL A 131 1.06 14.90 -9.72
CA VAL A 131 0.14 14.03 -10.47
C VAL A 131 0.84 12.73 -10.86
N SER A 132 0.11 11.62 -10.76
CA SER A 132 0.55 10.30 -11.24
C SER A 132 -0.46 9.71 -12.23
N THR A 133 -0.10 8.54 -12.75
CA THR A 133 -0.95 7.70 -13.60
C THR A 133 -0.88 6.27 -13.07
N PHE A 134 -1.87 5.45 -13.41
CA PHE A 134 -1.68 4.01 -13.45
C PHE A 134 -1.61 3.61 -14.92
N GLU A 135 -0.45 3.09 -15.32
CA GLU A 135 -0.08 2.83 -16.70
C GLU A 135 -0.27 4.06 -17.63
N GLY A 136 -0.35 3.84 -18.94
CA GLY A 136 -0.60 4.90 -19.94
C GLY A 136 0.63 5.37 -20.70
N GLY A 137 1.74 4.62 -20.70
CA GLY A 137 2.97 4.99 -21.41
C GLY A 137 2.81 5.16 -22.92
N ASN A 138 1.84 4.46 -23.54
CA ASN A 138 1.46 4.66 -24.95
C ASN A 138 0.86 6.05 -25.24
N TYR A 139 0.45 6.77 -24.19
CA TYR A 139 -0.12 8.13 -24.25
C TYR A 139 0.85 9.17 -23.69
N ALA A 140 2.12 8.82 -23.47
CA ALA A 140 3.10 9.73 -22.89
C ALA A 140 3.26 11.04 -23.68
N SER A 141 3.08 11.02 -25.01
CA SER A 141 3.16 12.23 -25.85
C SER A 141 2.07 13.27 -25.53
N ASP A 142 0.92 12.86 -24.98
CA ASP A 142 -0.18 13.76 -24.63
C ASP A 142 0.23 14.75 -23.54
N TRP A 143 1.16 14.35 -22.66
CA TRP A 143 1.63 15.18 -21.56
C TRP A 143 2.33 16.46 -22.02
N THR A 144 2.87 16.51 -23.24
CA THR A 144 3.37 17.77 -23.82
C THR A 144 2.24 18.79 -23.97
N THR A 145 1.09 18.35 -24.47
CA THR A 145 -0.10 19.20 -24.66
C THR A 145 -0.77 19.52 -23.33
N ILE A 146 -0.85 18.56 -22.41
CA ILE A 146 -1.41 18.79 -21.06
C ILE A 146 -0.56 19.82 -20.31
N LYS A 147 0.76 19.65 -20.26
CA LYS A 147 1.70 20.57 -19.58
C LYS A 147 1.75 21.96 -20.21
N SER A 148 1.34 22.12 -21.48
CA SER A 148 1.19 23.45 -22.09
C SER A 148 -0.01 24.25 -21.57
N GLN A 149 -0.93 23.60 -20.85
CA GLN A 149 -2.17 24.19 -20.36
C GLN A 149 -2.29 24.24 -18.83
N VAL A 150 -1.51 23.40 -18.13
CA VAL A 150 -1.45 23.32 -16.67
C VAL A 150 -0.02 23.02 -16.22
N ASP A 151 0.43 23.68 -15.15
CA ASP A 151 1.71 23.35 -14.53
C ASP A 151 1.53 22.19 -13.55
N VAL A 152 2.30 21.11 -13.72
CA VAL A 152 2.25 19.91 -12.88
C VAL A 152 3.64 19.31 -12.64
N TYR A 153 3.75 18.56 -11.54
CA TYR A 153 4.85 17.67 -11.19
C TYR A 153 4.43 16.23 -11.49
N LEU A 154 4.88 15.67 -12.60
CA LEU A 154 4.42 14.38 -13.14
C LEU A 154 5.33 13.24 -12.67
N VAL A 155 4.77 12.30 -11.91
CA VAL A 155 5.40 11.06 -11.44
C VAL A 155 4.51 9.90 -11.90
N PRO A 156 4.60 9.48 -13.17
CA PRO A 156 3.71 8.47 -13.71
C PRO A 156 4.17 7.08 -13.27
N ASP A 157 3.21 6.15 -13.17
CA ASP A 157 3.51 4.73 -13.34
C ASP A 157 3.29 4.35 -14.80
N TRP A 158 4.37 3.93 -15.46
CA TRP A 158 4.38 3.35 -16.80
C TRP A 158 5.16 2.02 -16.79
N THR A 159 5.14 1.30 -15.67
CA THR A 159 5.91 0.07 -15.46
C THR A 159 5.68 -0.94 -16.59
N GLY A 160 4.42 -1.21 -16.96
CA GLY A 160 4.06 -2.15 -18.03
C GLY A 160 4.47 -1.72 -19.43
N SER A 161 4.82 -0.44 -19.64
CA SER A 161 5.38 0.06 -20.91
C SER A 161 6.89 -0.20 -21.03
N GLY A 162 7.55 -0.54 -19.92
CA GLY A 162 8.97 -0.90 -19.87
C GLY A 162 9.93 0.29 -19.83
N ALA A 163 11.16 0.01 -19.37
CA ALA A 163 12.17 1.03 -19.09
C ALA A 163 12.59 1.87 -20.31
N ASP A 164 12.51 1.33 -21.53
CA ASP A 164 12.90 2.06 -22.73
C ASP A 164 11.90 3.20 -23.05
N VAL A 165 10.60 3.00 -22.79
CA VAL A 165 9.58 4.05 -22.94
C VAL A 165 9.83 5.17 -21.92
N VAL A 166 10.12 4.81 -20.67
CA VAL A 166 10.43 5.77 -19.60
C VAL A 166 11.70 6.59 -19.96
N LYS A 167 12.79 5.92 -20.37
CA LYS A 167 14.04 6.58 -20.81
C LYS A 167 13.83 7.52 -21.99
N ALA A 168 13.04 7.10 -22.98
CA ALA A 168 12.76 7.91 -24.15
C ALA A 168 12.06 9.23 -23.76
N ASN A 169 11.07 9.18 -22.86
CA ASN A 169 10.35 10.37 -22.40
C ASN A 169 11.19 11.29 -21.50
N ILE A 170 12.09 10.73 -20.69
CA ILE A 170 13.10 11.50 -19.96
C ILE A 170 13.98 12.30 -20.93
N ASN A 171 14.43 11.67 -22.03
CA ASN A 171 15.35 12.28 -22.99
C ASN A 171 14.66 13.24 -23.99
N ALA A 172 13.41 13.00 -24.34
CA ALA A 172 12.69 13.73 -25.40
C ALA A 172 12.16 15.10 -24.98
N GLY A 173 12.42 15.55 -23.74
CA GLY A 173 11.89 16.82 -23.23
C GLY A 173 10.41 16.79 -22.84
N ALA A 174 9.73 15.66 -23.00
CA ALA A 174 8.41 15.35 -22.42
C ALA A 174 8.54 15.07 -20.90
N SER A 175 9.35 15.89 -20.22
CA SER A 175 9.98 15.59 -18.93
C SER A 175 8.96 15.09 -17.91
N ILE A 176 9.08 13.83 -17.51
CA ILE A 176 8.56 13.38 -16.22
C ILE A 176 9.49 13.93 -15.14
N ASP A 177 8.93 14.21 -13.97
CA ASP A 177 9.62 14.81 -12.85
C ASP A 177 10.12 13.74 -11.86
N GLY A 178 9.41 12.62 -11.81
CA GLY A 178 9.84 11.39 -11.19
C GLY A 178 9.19 10.18 -11.87
N PHE A 179 9.26 9.03 -11.23
CA PHE A 179 8.56 7.82 -11.67
C PHE A 179 8.07 7.01 -10.48
N PHE A 180 6.89 6.42 -10.64
CA PHE A 180 6.29 5.48 -9.70
C PHE A 180 6.35 4.08 -10.31
N SER A 181 6.76 3.09 -9.52
CA SER A 181 6.85 1.70 -9.98
C SER A 181 5.72 0.85 -9.42
N TRP A 182 4.99 0.17 -10.30
CA TRP A 182 3.99 -0.83 -9.91
C TRP A 182 4.58 -2.22 -9.62
N ASP A 183 5.90 -2.42 -9.77
CA ASP A 183 6.61 -3.68 -9.47
C ASP A 183 6.76 -3.92 -7.96
N MET A 184 5.66 -4.25 -7.27
CA MET A 184 5.66 -4.38 -5.80
C MET A 184 5.50 -5.81 -5.27
N TRP A 185 5.21 -6.78 -6.13
CA TRP A 185 5.09 -8.20 -5.78
C TRP A 185 6.15 -9.07 -6.48
N PRO A 186 6.66 -10.12 -5.82
CA PRO A 186 7.70 -10.97 -6.39
C PRO A 186 7.14 -11.96 -7.43
N GLU A 187 7.94 -12.29 -8.44
CA GLU A 187 7.60 -13.38 -9.37
C GLU A 187 7.88 -14.76 -8.73
N GLY A 188 6.88 -15.63 -8.74
CA GLY A 188 6.98 -17.01 -8.30
C GLY A 188 7.20 -17.19 -6.80
N ALA A 189 7.94 -18.24 -6.43
CA ALA A 189 8.19 -18.63 -5.04
C ALA A 189 9.27 -17.78 -4.36
N ASN A 190 9.64 -16.63 -4.92
CA ASN A 190 10.72 -15.79 -4.43
C ASN A 190 10.22 -14.78 -3.40
N ASP A 191 11.11 -14.37 -2.51
CA ASP A 191 10.90 -13.16 -1.70
C ASP A 191 11.10 -11.92 -2.58
N MET A 192 10.46 -10.81 -2.22
CA MET A 192 10.68 -9.54 -2.91
C MET A 192 12.09 -9.03 -2.66
N SER A 193 12.68 -8.34 -3.64
CA SER A 193 14.01 -7.72 -3.50
C SER A 193 13.96 -6.23 -3.84
N THR A 194 15.02 -5.49 -3.48
CA THR A 194 15.21 -4.09 -3.87
C THR A 194 15.70 -3.92 -5.31
N THR A 195 15.97 -5.03 -6.03
CA THR A 195 16.57 -4.98 -7.37
C THR A 195 15.71 -4.22 -8.38
N PRO A 196 14.37 -4.46 -8.48
CA PRO A 196 13.53 -3.68 -9.39
C PRO A 196 13.56 -2.18 -9.07
N ASP A 197 13.49 -1.81 -7.79
CA ASP A 197 13.52 -0.40 -7.36
C ASP A 197 14.83 0.28 -7.73
N LYS A 198 15.96 -0.36 -7.41
CA LYS A 198 17.30 0.16 -7.74
C LYS A 198 17.53 0.22 -9.25
N THR A 199 16.92 -0.68 -10.01
CA THR A 199 16.92 -0.64 -11.47
C THR A 199 16.18 0.59 -11.96
N TRP A 200 14.98 0.87 -11.45
CA TRP A 200 14.23 2.08 -11.77
C TRP A 200 14.99 3.35 -11.37
N GLN A 201 15.54 3.45 -10.16
CA GLN A 201 16.40 4.58 -9.77
C GLN A 201 17.56 4.79 -10.75
N GLY A 202 18.20 3.71 -11.22
CA GLY A 202 19.25 3.78 -12.23
C GLY A 202 18.77 4.27 -13.61
N VAL A 203 17.52 3.97 -13.99
CA VAL A 203 16.88 4.48 -15.20
C VAL A 203 16.59 5.98 -15.10
N LEU A 204 16.21 6.45 -13.91
CA LEU A 204 15.78 7.82 -13.63
C LEU A 204 16.93 8.81 -13.50
N GLY A 205 18.09 8.37 -13.02
CA GLY A 205 19.21 9.25 -12.71
C GLY A 205 18.86 10.15 -11.51
N ASP A 206 18.87 11.47 -11.72
CA ASP A 206 18.63 12.47 -10.67
C ASP A 206 17.14 12.81 -10.47
N LYS A 207 16.22 12.04 -11.07
CA LYS A 207 14.77 12.26 -10.92
C LYS A 207 14.22 11.51 -9.71
N ASP A 208 13.13 12.03 -9.16
CA ASP A 208 12.53 11.46 -7.97
C ASP A 208 11.91 10.08 -8.24
N TYR A 209 11.94 9.24 -7.22
CA TYR A 209 11.37 7.90 -7.24
C TYR A 209 10.31 7.74 -6.16
N MET A 210 9.13 7.27 -6.58
CA MET A 210 8.08 6.81 -5.67
C MET A 210 8.08 5.29 -5.66
N MET A 211 8.29 4.70 -4.49
CA MET A 211 8.36 3.25 -4.31
C MET A 211 6.98 2.68 -3.95
N GLY A 212 6.53 1.67 -4.68
CA GLY A 212 5.32 0.91 -4.34
C GLY A 212 5.56 -0.09 -3.20
N VAL A 213 4.62 -0.12 -2.25
CA VAL A 213 4.60 -1.05 -1.11
C VAL A 213 3.20 -1.64 -0.96
N SER A 214 3.08 -2.96 -0.99
CA SER A 214 1.80 -3.66 -0.85
C SER A 214 1.95 -4.89 0.04
N PRO A 215 0.95 -5.23 0.89
CA PRO A 215 1.07 -6.37 1.80
C PRO A 215 0.84 -7.72 1.12
N TRP A 216 -0.06 -7.79 0.15
CA TRP A 216 -0.60 -9.05 -0.40
C TRP A 216 -1.09 -8.82 -1.83
N PHE A 217 -1.45 -9.86 -2.58
CA PHE A 217 -2.25 -9.73 -3.80
C PHE A 217 -2.97 -11.03 -4.09
N PHE A 218 -4.30 -10.99 -4.18
CA PHE A 218 -5.10 -12.12 -4.62
C PHE A 218 -6.41 -11.63 -5.23
N THR A 219 -6.74 -12.13 -6.41
CA THR A 219 -8.02 -11.86 -7.08
C THR A 219 -8.54 -13.13 -7.73
N ASP A 220 -9.85 -13.33 -7.63
CA ASP A 220 -10.60 -14.33 -8.38
C ASP A 220 -11.86 -13.68 -8.98
N LEU A 221 -11.64 -12.88 -10.02
CA LEU A 221 -12.64 -12.12 -10.78
C LEU A 221 -12.51 -12.50 -12.26
N ALA A 222 -12.92 -13.73 -12.58
CA ALA A 222 -12.87 -14.29 -13.92
C ALA A 222 -13.53 -13.38 -14.98
N GLY A 223 -14.65 -12.76 -14.62
CA GLY A 223 -15.38 -11.80 -15.46
C GLY A 223 -14.56 -10.62 -15.94
N TYR A 224 -13.54 -10.23 -15.17
CA TYR A 224 -12.65 -9.12 -15.47
C TYR A 224 -11.29 -9.59 -16.00
N GLY A 225 -11.13 -10.89 -16.25
CA GLY A 225 -9.85 -11.50 -16.65
C GLY A 225 -8.81 -11.45 -15.54
N LYS A 226 -9.22 -11.35 -14.27
CA LYS A 226 -8.33 -11.20 -13.12
C LYS A 226 -8.42 -12.43 -12.21
N GLN A 227 -7.58 -13.43 -12.44
CA GLN A 227 -7.48 -14.63 -11.60
C GLN A 227 -6.00 -14.95 -11.32
N ARG A 228 -5.42 -14.28 -10.34
CA ARG A 228 -3.97 -14.36 -10.08
C ARG A 228 -3.59 -14.10 -8.62
N LEU A 229 -2.45 -14.63 -8.26
CA LEU A 229 -1.84 -14.56 -6.94
C LEU A 229 -0.35 -14.28 -7.10
N TRP A 230 0.17 -13.35 -6.31
CA TRP A 230 1.60 -13.24 -6.06
C TRP A 230 1.91 -13.59 -4.61
N ARG A 231 3.16 -13.98 -4.33
CA ARG A 231 3.56 -14.38 -2.98
C ARG A 231 3.61 -13.14 -2.06
N GLY A 232 2.69 -13.07 -1.10
CA GLY A 232 2.63 -12.02 -0.07
C GLY A 232 3.17 -12.45 1.30
N ASP A 233 3.59 -13.71 1.44
CA ASP A 233 4.02 -14.39 2.68
C ASP A 233 4.76 -13.49 3.69
N ASP A 234 6.00 -13.10 3.40
CA ASP A 234 6.81 -12.21 4.26
C ASP A 234 6.81 -10.74 3.79
N LEU A 235 6.07 -10.47 2.71
CA LEU A 235 6.22 -9.27 1.87
C LEU A 235 6.06 -7.99 2.67
N TRP A 236 5.00 -7.88 3.46
CA TRP A 236 4.69 -6.64 4.19
C TRP A 236 5.83 -6.23 5.12
N ALA A 237 6.38 -7.17 5.91
CA ALA A 237 7.46 -6.87 6.84
C ALA A 237 8.78 -6.58 6.12
N GLN A 238 9.14 -7.40 5.13
CA GLN A 238 10.38 -7.24 4.36
C GLN A 238 10.39 -5.92 3.59
N ARG A 239 9.26 -5.55 2.97
CA ARG A 239 9.18 -4.38 2.11
C ARG A 239 9.39 -3.07 2.88
N TRP A 240 8.93 -2.98 4.13
CA TRP A 240 9.19 -1.81 4.97
C TRP A 240 10.65 -1.68 5.41
N ASP A 241 11.39 -2.77 5.57
CA ASP A 241 12.85 -2.70 5.76
C ASP A 241 13.56 -2.31 4.45
N GLN A 242 13.09 -2.81 3.30
CA GLN A 242 13.59 -2.46 1.97
C GLN A 242 13.38 -0.98 1.63
N VAL A 243 12.31 -0.33 2.10
CA VAL A 243 12.11 1.13 1.96
C VAL A 243 13.31 1.93 2.50
N MET A 244 13.96 1.45 3.57
CA MET A 244 15.15 2.11 4.12
C MET A 244 16.38 1.94 3.24
N GLU A 245 16.51 0.81 2.55
CA GLU A 245 17.61 0.51 1.62
C GLU A 245 17.44 1.22 0.28
N VAL A 246 16.22 1.22 -0.25
CA VAL A 246 15.86 1.93 -1.48
C VAL A 246 16.00 3.44 -1.26
N ASN A 247 15.59 3.93 -0.10
CA ASN A 247 15.57 5.34 0.29
C ASN A 247 14.88 6.22 -0.78
N PRO A 248 13.62 5.95 -1.13
CA PRO A 248 12.88 6.71 -2.13
C PRO A 248 12.46 8.08 -1.58
N GLU A 249 12.17 9.02 -2.48
CA GLU A 249 11.60 10.33 -2.17
C GLU A 249 10.18 10.19 -1.59
N TRP A 250 9.39 9.24 -2.12
CA TRP A 250 8.06 8.92 -1.63
C TRP A 250 7.79 7.42 -1.59
N VAL A 251 6.81 7.04 -0.78
CA VAL A 251 6.24 5.69 -0.76
C VAL A 251 4.77 5.78 -1.07
N GLU A 252 4.27 4.89 -1.92
CA GLU A 252 2.84 4.69 -2.12
C GLU A 252 2.43 3.29 -1.66
N ILE A 253 1.51 3.24 -0.69
CA ILE A 253 0.90 1.99 -0.22
C ILE A 253 -0.24 1.62 -1.15
N VAL A 254 -0.17 0.43 -1.74
CA VAL A 254 -1.16 -0.10 -2.67
C VAL A 254 -1.84 -1.29 -1.98
N THR A 255 -3.06 -1.15 -1.43
CA THR A 255 -3.98 0.01 -1.51
C THR A 255 -4.67 0.30 -0.18
N TRP A 256 -5.40 1.41 -0.11
CA TRP A 256 -6.34 1.68 0.97
C TRP A 256 -7.60 0.82 0.87
N ASN A 257 -8.22 0.69 -0.30
CA ASN A 257 -9.58 0.14 -0.44
C ASN A 257 -9.82 -0.70 -1.72
N ASP A 258 -8.79 -1.31 -2.30
CA ASP A 258 -9.01 -2.26 -3.38
C ASP A 258 -9.29 -3.66 -2.84
N TYR A 259 -10.57 -3.96 -2.66
CA TYR A 259 -11.02 -5.20 -2.06
C TYR A 259 -10.92 -6.40 -3.01
N GLY A 260 -11.18 -6.20 -4.31
CA GLY A 260 -11.18 -7.27 -5.31
C GLY A 260 -9.80 -7.88 -5.54
N GLU A 261 -8.74 -7.12 -5.26
CA GLU A 261 -7.34 -7.57 -5.38
C GLU A 261 -6.69 -7.89 -4.03
N SER A 262 -7.46 -7.88 -2.94
CA SER A 262 -7.07 -8.37 -1.62
C SER A 262 -5.86 -7.71 -0.98
N HIS A 263 -5.51 -6.48 -1.38
CA HIS A 263 -4.34 -5.77 -0.88
C HIS A 263 -4.66 -4.43 -0.19
N TYR A 264 -5.93 -4.23 0.12
CA TYR A 264 -6.40 -3.12 0.92
C TYR A 264 -5.85 -3.19 2.35
N ILE A 265 -5.51 -2.04 2.92
CA ILE A 265 -5.16 -1.88 4.34
C ILE A 265 -6.20 -1.04 5.11
N GLY A 266 -7.20 -0.46 4.43
CA GLY A 266 -8.30 0.31 5.00
C GLY A 266 -9.43 -0.56 5.56
N PRO A 267 -10.40 0.02 6.29
CA PRO A 267 -11.60 -0.70 6.70
C PRO A 267 -12.43 -1.13 5.48
N ILE A 268 -13.07 -2.30 5.55
CA ILE A 268 -13.94 -2.77 4.48
C ILE A 268 -15.17 -1.86 4.38
N TRP A 269 -15.42 -1.36 3.18
CA TRP A 269 -16.67 -0.73 2.78
C TRP A 269 -17.44 -1.71 1.91
N GLU A 270 -18.48 -2.36 2.47
CA GLU A 270 -19.19 -3.47 1.81
C GLU A 270 -19.72 -3.10 0.42
N ALA A 271 -20.26 -1.89 0.24
CA ALA A 271 -20.76 -1.43 -1.05
C ALA A 271 -19.65 -1.21 -2.10
N GLY A 272 -18.39 -1.17 -1.68
CA GLY A 272 -17.23 -1.08 -2.57
C GLY A 272 -16.65 -2.44 -2.98
N ILE A 273 -17.13 -3.54 -2.41
CA ILE A 273 -16.70 -4.88 -2.81
C ILE A 273 -17.31 -5.19 -4.20
N PRO A 274 -16.53 -5.66 -5.19
CA PRO A 274 -17.06 -6.15 -6.45
C PRO A 274 -18.13 -7.23 -6.24
N GLN A 275 -19.31 -7.06 -6.85
CA GLN A 275 -20.50 -7.90 -6.61
C GLN A 275 -21.20 -8.33 -7.90
N ASP A 276 -20.45 -8.39 -9.02
CA ASP A 276 -21.00 -8.68 -10.34
C ASP A 276 -21.08 -10.19 -10.60
N THR A 277 -21.99 -10.84 -9.86
CA THR A 277 -22.27 -12.28 -9.97
C THR A 277 -22.68 -12.71 -11.38
N ALA A 278 -23.38 -11.84 -12.13
CA ALA A 278 -23.85 -12.14 -13.48
C ALA A 278 -22.70 -12.31 -14.49
N ASN A 279 -21.55 -11.68 -14.22
CA ASN A 279 -20.37 -11.75 -15.07
C ASN A 279 -19.22 -12.55 -14.45
N ASN A 280 -19.44 -13.34 -13.39
CA ASN A 280 -18.37 -14.06 -12.66
C ASN A 280 -17.30 -13.13 -12.07
N ALA A 281 -17.73 -12.02 -11.46
CA ALA A 281 -16.86 -11.05 -10.78
C ALA A 281 -17.45 -10.61 -9.42
N ASP A 282 -17.73 -11.59 -8.55
CA ASP A 282 -18.12 -11.36 -7.15
C ASP A 282 -16.93 -11.66 -6.22
N ALA A 283 -16.46 -10.64 -5.51
CA ALA A 283 -15.35 -10.73 -4.57
C ALA A 283 -15.79 -11.09 -3.14
N ARG A 284 -17.09 -11.02 -2.83
CA ARG A 284 -17.57 -11.13 -1.43
C ARG A 284 -17.13 -12.41 -0.75
N TRP A 285 -17.13 -13.53 -1.47
CA TRP A 285 -16.81 -14.84 -0.89
C TRP A 285 -15.37 -14.92 -0.33
N TYR A 286 -14.43 -14.13 -0.85
CA TYR A 286 -13.06 -14.07 -0.34
C TYR A 286 -12.70 -12.79 0.43
N VAL A 287 -13.57 -11.77 0.42
CA VAL A 287 -13.36 -10.49 1.13
C VAL A 287 -14.12 -10.43 2.45
N GLU A 288 -15.35 -10.95 2.52
CA GLU A 288 -16.15 -10.89 3.74
C GLU A 288 -15.47 -11.64 4.88
N GLY A 289 -15.34 -10.98 6.04
CA GLY A 289 -14.64 -11.53 7.21
C GLY A 289 -13.11 -11.48 7.14
N MET A 290 -12.52 -11.01 6.04
CA MET A 290 -11.05 -10.94 5.86
C MET A 290 -10.53 -9.54 6.12
N SER A 291 -10.78 -9.00 7.31
CA SER A 291 -10.26 -7.67 7.68
C SER A 291 -8.73 -7.61 7.62
N HIS A 292 -8.20 -6.57 6.98
CA HIS A 292 -6.75 -6.34 6.83
C HIS A 292 -6.20 -5.23 7.74
N GLN A 293 -7.03 -4.72 8.64
CA GLN A 293 -6.76 -3.50 9.40
C GLN A 293 -5.46 -3.56 10.22
N HIS A 294 -5.10 -4.74 10.74
CA HIS A 294 -3.91 -4.93 11.57
C HIS A 294 -2.59 -4.86 10.79
N TRP A 295 -2.59 -4.81 9.46
CA TRP A 295 -1.39 -4.42 8.71
C TRP A 295 -0.99 -2.95 8.97
N ARG A 296 -1.92 -2.11 9.44
CA ARG A 296 -1.63 -0.71 9.81
C ARG A 296 -0.94 -0.56 11.17
N ASP A 297 -1.00 -1.56 12.05
CA ASP A 297 -0.58 -1.44 13.45
C ASP A 297 0.87 -0.98 13.64
N LEU A 298 1.73 -1.40 12.72
CA LEU A 298 3.17 -1.12 12.72
C LEU A 298 3.57 0.04 11.82
N LEU A 299 2.65 0.55 10.99
CA LEU A 299 2.93 1.66 10.06
C LEU A 299 3.43 2.91 10.76
N PRO A 300 2.90 3.36 11.92
CA PRO A 300 3.45 4.53 12.61
C PRO A 300 4.95 4.41 12.92
N TYR A 301 5.42 3.20 13.28
CA TYR A 301 6.84 2.96 13.54
C TYR A 301 7.65 2.99 12.25
N TYR A 302 7.22 2.25 11.22
CA TYR A 302 7.95 2.14 9.96
C TYR A 302 8.01 3.47 9.21
N ILE A 303 6.88 4.18 9.12
CA ILE A 303 6.80 5.46 8.42
C ILE A 303 7.62 6.54 9.15
N ALA A 304 7.56 6.61 10.48
CA ALA A 304 8.38 7.56 11.23
C ALA A 304 9.88 7.26 11.05
N ARG A 305 10.28 5.99 11.05
CA ARG A 305 11.67 5.57 10.75
C ARG A 305 12.08 5.98 9.34
N TYR A 306 11.23 5.78 8.34
CA TYR A 306 11.49 6.16 6.96
C TYR A 306 11.68 7.67 6.79
N LYS A 307 10.77 8.47 7.36
CA LYS A 307 10.79 9.94 7.25
C LYS A 307 11.97 10.58 7.96
N THR A 308 12.38 10.03 9.11
CA THR A 308 13.42 10.64 9.97
C THR A 308 14.80 9.99 9.81
N GLY A 309 14.87 8.79 9.25
CA GLY A 309 16.09 7.98 9.24
C GLY A 309 16.44 7.35 10.60
N VAL A 310 15.63 7.58 11.64
CA VAL A 310 15.90 7.15 13.01
C VAL A 310 14.77 6.24 13.50
N SER A 311 15.13 5.09 14.08
CA SER A 311 14.16 4.19 14.71
C SER A 311 13.47 4.89 15.89
N PRO A 312 12.13 5.06 15.88
CA PRO A 312 11.40 5.62 17.01
C PRO A 312 11.54 4.75 18.26
N THR A 313 11.39 5.35 19.44
CA THR A 313 11.26 4.58 20.68
C THR A 313 9.95 3.78 20.66
N VAL A 314 10.02 2.49 20.99
CA VAL A 314 8.82 1.64 21.13
C VAL A 314 8.20 1.91 22.50
N THR A 315 7.08 2.62 22.51
CA THR A 315 6.30 2.94 23.73
C THR A 315 5.18 1.95 24.01
N GLN A 316 4.74 1.21 22.99
CA GLN A 316 3.71 0.19 23.08
C GLN A 316 4.15 -1.03 22.28
N GLU A 317 4.15 -2.20 22.91
CA GLU A 317 4.42 -3.44 22.23
C GLU A 317 3.19 -3.91 21.46
N LYS A 318 3.41 -4.46 20.27
CA LYS A 318 2.35 -4.93 19.37
C LYS A 318 2.78 -6.23 18.70
N ILE A 319 1.81 -7.04 18.28
CA ILE A 319 2.02 -8.10 17.30
C ILE A 319 0.99 -7.92 16.19
N SER A 320 1.41 -7.96 14.94
CA SER A 320 0.54 -8.07 13.77
C SER A 320 0.85 -9.39 13.08
N TRP A 321 -0.17 -10.14 12.67
CA TRP A 321 -0.03 -11.45 12.05
C TRP A 321 -0.99 -11.63 10.89
N TRP A 322 -0.61 -12.49 9.95
CA TRP A 322 -1.45 -12.85 8.82
C TRP A 322 -1.20 -14.29 8.35
N TYR A 323 -2.24 -14.91 7.80
CA TYR A 323 -2.21 -16.26 7.25
C TYR A 323 -3.49 -16.57 6.48
N ARG A 324 -3.44 -17.62 5.63
CA ARG A 324 -4.65 -18.22 5.05
C ARG A 324 -5.37 -19.06 6.08
N LEU A 325 -6.71 -19.03 6.07
CA LEU A 325 -7.52 -19.80 7.02
C LEU A 325 -7.61 -21.29 6.70
N SER A 326 -7.01 -21.75 5.59
CA SER A 326 -6.89 -23.16 5.23
C SER A 326 -5.54 -23.42 4.54
N PRO A 327 -5.05 -24.68 4.52
CA PRO A 327 -3.88 -25.05 3.73
C PRO A 327 -4.02 -24.64 2.26
N LYS A 328 -2.92 -24.31 1.60
CA LYS A 328 -2.90 -23.85 0.20
C LYS A 328 -3.49 -24.87 -0.77
N ALA A 329 -3.47 -26.16 -0.43
CA ALA A 329 -4.04 -27.21 -1.27
C ALA A 329 -5.54 -27.48 -1.00
N ALA A 330 -6.16 -26.82 -0.01
CA ALA A 330 -7.56 -27.02 0.35
C ALA A 330 -8.49 -26.33 -0.66
N GLY A 331 -9.59 -26.98 -1.03
CA GLY A 331 -10.55 -26.47 -2.02
C GLY A 331 -10.06 -26.42 -3.48
N THR A 332 -10.95 -25.94 -4.36
CA THR A 332 -10.72 -25.79 -5.81
C THR A 332 -10.36 -24.34 -6.18
N THR A 333 -9.61 -24.16 -7.27
CA THR A 333 -9.27 -22.83 -7.79
C THR A 333 -8.91 -22.89 -9.27
N ASP A 334 -9.20 -21.81 -10.00
CA ASP A 334 -8.70 -21.54 -11.35
C ASP A 334 -7.63 -20.43 -11.35
N VAL A 335 -7.26 -19.93 -10.16
CA VAL A 335 -6.26 -18.87 -9.98
C VAL A 335 -4.87 -19.38 -10.35
N THR A 336 -4.08 -18.54 -11.00
CA THR A 336 -2.70 -18.82 -11.33
C THR A 336 -1.74 -18.10 -10.38
N GLY A 337 -0.56 -18.68 -10.15
CA GLY A 337 0.56 -17.94 -9.63
C GLY A 337 1.14 -17.03 -10.72
N ASN A 338 1.38 -15.76 -10.38
CA ASN A 338 1.77 -14.67 -11.28
C ASN A 338 0.68 -14.21 -12.26
N ASP A 339 0.95 -13.09 -12.95
CA ASP A 339 0.19 -12.67 -14.13
C ASP A 339 0.74 -13.34 -15.40
N CYS A 340 0.02 -14.36 -15.88
CA CYS A 340 0.43 -15.15 -17.04
C CYS A 340 0.43 -14.36 -18.38
N SER A 341 -0.03 -13.10 -18.38
CA SER A 341 0.02 -12.22 -19.55
C SER A 341 1.45 -11.78 -19.90
N TYR A 342 2.33 -11.70 -18.90
CA TYR A 342 3.72 -11.25 -19.07
C TYR A 342 4.74 -11.98 -18.17
N GLN A 343 4.30 -12.80 -17.22
CA GLN A 343 5.15 -13.66 -16.39
C GLN A 343 4.90 -15.14 -16.69
N THR A 344 5.80 -16.00 -16.21
CA THR A 344 5.56 -17.44 -16.30
C THR A 344 4.37 -17.81 -15.42
N CYS A 345 3.42 -18.53 -16.01
CA CYS A 345 2.26 -19.07 -15.30
C CYS A 345 2.68 -20.20 -14.37
N LEU A 346 2.38 -20.07 -13.07
CA LEU A 346 2.79 -21.05 -12.05
C LEU A 346 1.57 -21.62 -11.33
N ASP A 347 1.75 -22.80 -10.72
CA ASP A 347 0.80 -23.32 -9.74
C ASP A 347 0.86 -22.44 -8.48
N PRO A 348 -0.26 -21.86 -8.02
CA PRO A 348 -0.32 -21.16 -6.74
C PRO A 348 0.31 -21.93 -5.57
N ASN A 349 0.16 -23.27 -5.54
CA ASN A 349 0.72 -24.11 -4.49
C ASN A 349 2.25 -24.15 -4.49
N ALA A 350 2.88 -23.84 -5.63
CA ALA A 350 4.32 -23.74 -5.74
C ALA A 350 4.84 -22.38 -5.25
N ILE A 351 4.00 -21.35 -5.15
CA ILE A 351 4.43 -19.98 -4.82
C ILE A 351 4.20 -19.60 -3.35
N VAL A 352 3.09 -20.01 -2.73
CA VAL A 352 2.78 -19.64 -1.33
C VAL A 352 3.13 -20.74 -0.33
N GLN A 353 3.41 -20.35 0.90
CA GLN A 353 3.75 -21.27 1.99
C GLN A 353 2.63 -21.40 3.03
N ASP A 354 2.42 -22.61 3.54
CA ASP A 354 1.45 -22.90 4.62
C ASP A 354 2.06 -22.54 5.98
N GLU A 355 2.15 -21.25 6.25
CA GLU A 355 2.71 -20.70 7.48
C GLU A 355 1.84 -19.57 8.05
N VAL A 356 2.01 -19.32 9.35
CA VAL A 356 1.58 -18.08 9.99
C VAL A 356 2.74 -17.10 9.99
N PHE A 357 2.50 -15.90 9.48
CA PHE A 357 3.50 -14.83 9.40
C PHE A 357 3.17 -13.76 10.42
N PHE A 358 4.17 -13.22 11.11
CA PHE A 358 3.92 -12.25 12.17
C PHE A 358 5.12 -11.36 12.46
N THR A 359 4.82 -10.12 12.84
CA THR A 359 5.82 -9.14 13.27
C THR A 359 5.47 -8.62 14.64
N ALA A 360 6.40 -8.77 15.59
CA ALA A 360 6.28 -8.20 16.93
C ALA A 360 7.13 -6.93 17.06
N LEU A 361 6.53 -5.84 17.52
CA LEU A 361 7.22 -4.60 17.87
C LEU A 361 7.61 -4.64 19.34
N ILE A 362 8.92 -4.76 19.61
CA ILE A 362 9.44 -5.04 20.94
C ILE A 362 10.12 -3.82 21.56
N SER A 363 9.82 -3.54 22.83
CA SER A 363 10.43 -2.47 23.62
C SER A 363 11.68 -2.90 24.38
N ASP A 364 11.76 -4.17 24.79
CA ASP A 364 12.92 -4.78 25.46
C ASP A 364 13.14 -6.21 24.95
N ALA A 365 14.30 -6.46 24.36
CA ALA A 365 14.68 -7.75 23.81
C ALA A 365 15.22 -8.75 24.86
N THR A 366 15.58 -8.26 26.05
CA THR A 366 16.22 -9.08 27.09
C THR A 366 15.28 -10.19 27.54
N ASN A 367 15.73 -11.45 27.42
CA ASN A 367 14.94 -12.65 27.78
C ASN A 367 13.50 -12.63 27.23
N THR A 368 13.33 -12.10 26.03
CA THR A 368 12.02 -11.94 25.38
C THR A 368 11.90 -12.90 24.20
N ASN A 369 10.74 -13.54 24.09
CA ASN A 369 10.39 -14.42 22.97
C ASN A 369 9.00 -14.03 22.46
N VAL A 370 8.75 -14.25 21.17
CA VAL A 370 7.40 -14.36 20.65
C VAL A 370 7.03 -15.84 20.67
N VAL A 371 5.90 -16.18 21.27
CA VAL A 371 5.43 -17.56 21.41
C VAL A 371 4.16 -17.73 20.59
N VAL A 372 4.13 -18.77 19.75
CA VAL A 372 3.01 -19.06 18.85
C VAL A 372 2.51 -20.49 19.08
N GLN A 373 1.19 -20.63 19.16
CA GLN A 373 0.51 -21.91 19.34
C GLN A 373 -0.64 -22.05 18.34
N ILE A 374 -0.66 -23.13 17.56
CA ILE A 374 -1.76 -23.44 16.63
C ILE A 374 -2.62 -24.55 17.24
N GLY A 375 -3.89 -24.24 17.51
CA GLY A 375 -4.82 -25.14 18.18
C GLY A 375 -4.32 -25.57 19.56
N ASN A 376 -4.43 -26.87 19.86
CA ASN A 376 -3.99 -27.46 21.13
C ASN A 376 -2.58 -28.08 21.05
N ASN A 377 -1.81 -27.76 20.01
CA ASN A 377 -0.45 -28.28 19.84
C ASN A 377 0.53 -27.59 20.79
N ALA A 378 1.75 -28.11 20.88
CA ALA A 378 2.81 -27.48 21.66
C ALA A 378 3.13 -26.07 21.14
N ALA A 379 3.22 -25.11 22.04
CA ALA A 379 3.64 -23.76 21.70
C ALA A 379 5.12 -23.72 21.27
N VAL A 380 5.42 -22.91 20.27
CA VAL A 380 6.76 -22.74 19.70
C VAL A 380 7.27 -21.35 20.08
N SER A 381 8.52 -21.27 20.53
CA SER A 381 9.16 -20.04 20.99
C SER A 381 10.12 -19.51 19.93
N HIS A 382 9.98 -18.23 19.60
CA HIS A 382 10.79 -17.48 18.64
C HIS A 382 11.60 -16.41 19.40
N PRO A 383 12.92 -16.59 19.57
CA PRO A 383 13.74 -15.64 20.32
C PRO A 383 13.78 -14.26 19.67
N VAL A 384 13.49 -13.21 20.45
CA VAL A 384 13.64 -11.83 20.00
C VAL A 384 15.14 -11.48 19.94
N THR A 385 15.55 -10.77 18.89
CA THR A 385 16.96 -10.44 18.66
C THR A 385 17.27 -8.96 18.86
N LYS A 386 16.26 -8.09 18.78
CA LYS A 386 16.44 -6.64 18.85
C LYS A 386 15.21 -5.91 19.40
N VAL A 387 15.43 -4.69 19.91
CA VAL A 387 14.35 -3.71 20.13
C VAL A 387 13.86 -3.22 18.76
N GLY A 388 12.56 -2.97 18.65
CA GLY A 388 11.88 -2.69 17.39
C GLY A 388 11.22 -3.94 16.77
N PRO A 389 10.93 -3.91 15.46
CA PRO A 389 10.23 -5.00 14.77
C PRO A 389 11.09 -6.27 14.70
N ASN A 390 10.50 -7.41 15.06
CA ASN A 390 11.05 -8.74 14.84
C ASN A 390 10.01 -9.54 14.06
N HIS A 391 10.38 -9.97 12.85
CA HIS A 391 9.51 -10.71 11.95
C HIS A 391 9.88 -12.20 11.94
N PHE A 392 8.86 -13.04 11.91
CA PHE A 392 9.00 -14.50 11.91
C PHE A 392 7.86 -15.12 11.10
N SER A 393 8.07 -16.39 10.74
CA SER A 393 7.04 -17.26 10.22
C SER A 393 7.06 -18.60 10.97
N GLN A 394 5.93 -19.31 10.97
CA GLN A 394 5.82 -20.65 11.53
C GLN A 394 4.93 -21.53 10.66
N PRO A 395 5.42 -22.69 10.17
CA PRO A 395 4.63 -23.58 9.34
C PRO A 395 3.44 -24.18 10.09
N PHE A 396 2.33 -24.37 9.38
CA PHE A 396 1.14 -25.05 9.88
C PHE A 396 1.49 -26.48 10.31
N ASN A 397 2.32 -27.20 9.54
CA ASN A 397 2.69 -28.59 9.80
C ASN A 397 1.49 -29.52 10.08
N GLY A 398 0.38 -29.28 9.37
CA GLY A 398 -0.89 -30.01 9.54
C GLY A 398 -1.65 -29.66 10.84
N GLN A 399 -1.19 -28.68 11.61
CA GLN A 399 -1.89 -28.18 12.79
C GLN A 399 -3.07 -27.31 12.38
N LEU A 400 -4.20 -27.50 13.05
CA LEU A 400 -5.45 -26.79 12.83
C LEU A 400 -5.94 -26.16 14.15
N GLY A 401 -6.86 -25.21 14.04
CA GLY A 401 -7.47 -24.51 15.18
C GLY A 401 -6.99 -23.06 15.32
N LYS A 402 -7.47 -22.40 16.37
CA LYS A 402 -7.15 -21.00 16.69
C LYS A 402 -5.64 -20.82 16.88
N VAL A 403 -5.10 -19.70 16.38
CA VAL A 403 -3.67 -19.39 16.52
C VAL A 403 -3.49 -18.35 17.61
N THR A 404 -2.74 -18.68 18.65
CA THR A 404 -2.41 -17.74 19.75
C THR A 404 -1.00 -17.22 19.57
N PHE A 405 -0.83 -15.90 19.69
CA PHE A 405 0.44 -15.19 19.63
C PHE A 405 0.68 -14.46 20.95
N SER A 406 1.87 -14.55 21.51
CA SER A 406 2.21 -13.89 22.76
C SER A 406 3.64 -13.32 22.76
N ILE A 407 3.84 -12.17 23.38
CA ILE A 407 5.17 -11.72 23.82
C ILE A 407 5.38 -12.26 25.23
N VAL A 408 6.44 -13.05 25.43
CA VAL A 408 6.82 -13.63 26.73
C VAL A 408 8.18 -13.09 27.13
N ARG A 409 8.25 -12.41 28.28
CA ARG A 409 9.48 -11.82 28.82
C ARG A 409 9.74 -12.36 30.21
N ASN A 410 10.95 -12.86 30.46
CA ASN A 410 11.32 -13.48 31.75
C ASN A 410 10.32 -14.58 32.19
N GLY A 411 9.78 -15.34 31.24
CA GLY A 411 8.80 -16.40 31.49
C GLY A 411 7.37 -15.92 31.81
N GLN A 412 7.08 -14.62 31.70
CA GLN A 412 5.75 -14.06 31.90
C GLN A 412 5.18 -13.51 30.59
N THR A 413 3.89 -13.76 30.34
CA THR A 413 3.18 -13.18 29.21
C THR A 413 2.99 -11.69 29.42
N VAL A 414 3.51 -10.87 28.49
CA VAL A 414 3.39 -9.41 28.49
C VAL A 414 2.19 -8.97 27.65
N LEU A 415 1.98 -9.62 26.52
CA LEU A 415 0.93 -9.32 25.55
C LEU A 415 0.50 -10.62 24.90
N SER A 416 -0.79 -10.80 24.62
CA SER A 416 -1.29 -11.98 23.94
C SER A 416 -2.57 -11.70 23.16
N GLY A 417 -2.67 -12.27 21.97
CA GLY A 417 -3.85 -12.23 21.12
C GLY A 417 -4.10 -13.58 20.47
N THR A 418 -5.32 -13.79 19.99
CA THR A 418 -5.73 -15.03 19.32
C THR A 418 -6.38 -14.68 18.00
N GLY A 419 -5.80 -15.18 16.91
CA GLY A 419 -6.35 -15.08 15.56
C GLY A 419 -7.38 -16.16 15.25
N ASP A 420 -7.93 -16.12 14.05
CA ASP A 420 -8.90 -17.10 13.58
C ASP A 420 -8.36 -18.50 13.37
N ALA A 421 -9.28 -19.47 13.34
CA ALA A 421 -8.91 -20.87 13.30
C ALA A 421 -8.46 -21.25 11.89
N ILE A 422 -7.32 -21.94 11.80
CA ILE A 422 -6.95 -22.66 10.59
C ILE A 422 -7.87 -23.90 10.51
N VAL A 423 -8.62 -24.02 9.43
CA VAL A 423 -9.54 -25.13 9.16
C VAL A 423 -8.98 -26.04 8.07
N ALA A 424 -9.40 -27.30 8.06
CA ALA A 424 -8.91 -28.27 7.08
C ALA A 424 -9.33 -27.89 5.65
N GLU A 425 -10.56 -27.40 5.48
CA GLU A 425 -11.16 -27.05 4.20
C GLU A 425 -12.01 -25.77 4.33
N PRO A 426 -12.03 -24.90 3.30
CA PRO A 426 -12.91 -23.75 3.27
C PRO A 426 -14.38 -24.17 3.18
N ALA A 427 -15.28 -23.41 3.81
CA ALA A 427 -16.69 -23.81 3.96
C ALA A 427 -17.45 -23.88 2.62
N ASN A 428 -17.08 -23.06 1.64
CA ASN A 428 -17.64 -23.06 0.28
C ASN A 428 -16.94 -24.05 -0.65
N GLY A 429 -15.87 -24.72 -0.22
CA GLY A 429 -15.06 -25.61 -1.05
C GLY A 429 -14.16 -24.90 -2.06
N GLU A 430 -14.17 -23.55 -2.09
CA GLU A 430 -13.33 -22.74 -2.97
C GLU A 430 -12.10 -22.24 -2.21
N ARG A 431 -10.97 -22.25 -2.89
CA ARG A 431 -9.70 -21.90 -2.27
C ARG A 431 -9.53 -20.40 -2.19
N ASN A 432 -9.65 -19.87 -0.98
CA ASN A 432 -9.38 -18.47 -0.68
C ASN A 432 -7.89 -18.25 -0.37
N TYR A 433 -7.17 -17.54 -1.24
CA TYR A 433 -5.79 -17.12 -0.99
C TYR A 433 -5.67 -15.73 -0.35
N ASN A 434 -6.79 -15.06 -0.07
CA ASN A 434 -6.77 -13.86 0.74
C ASN A 434 -6.21 -14.16 2.14
N ALA A 435 -5.58 -13.17 2.75
CA ALA A 435 -5.01 -13.31 4.08
C ALA A 435 -6.01 -12.87 5.15
N TYR A 436 -6.18 -13.67 6.20
CA TYR A 436 -6.72 -13.15 7.45
C TYR A 436 -5.62 -12.37 8.14
N VAL A 437 -5.93 -11.17 8.65
CA VAL A 437 -4.96 -10.32 9.35
C VAL A 437 -5.49 -9.98 10.73
N GLY A 438 -4.72 -10.29 11.76
CA GLY A 438 -5.04 -9.95 13.14
C GLY A 438 -3.89 -9.26 13.84
N GLY A 439 -4.16 -8.72 15.02
CA GLY A 439 -3.15 -8.05 15.80
C GLY A 439 -3.55 -7.89 17.27
N VAL A 440 -2.57 -7.52 18.08
CA VAL A 440 -2.74 -7.24 19.50
C VAL A 440 -1.80 -6.09 19.91
N PRO A 441 -2.26 -5.13 20.74
CA PRO A 441 -3.63 -4.96 21.24
C PRO A 441 -4.63 -4.70 20.11
N ASP A 442 -5.89 -5.07 20.33
CA ASP A 442 -6.95 -4.76 19.38
C ASP A 442 -7.26 -3.27 19.45
N THR A 443 -6.63 -2.50 18.56
CA THR A 443 -6.80 -1.05 18.45
C THR A 443 -8.01 -0.64 17.62
N TYR A 444 -8.76 -1.59 17.08
CA TYR A 444 -9.90 -1.34 16.19
C TYR A 444 -11.22 -1.86 16.73
N ALA A 445 -11.26 -2.53 17.89
CA ALA A 445 -12.49 -3.00 18.53
C ALA A 445 -13.56 -1.91 18.76
N GLU A 446 -13.18 -0.63 18.76
CA GLU A 446 -14.06 0.53 18.96
C GLU A 446 -14.35 1.34 17.67
N LEU A 447 -13.72 0.99 16.55
CA LEU A 447 -13.89 1.64 15.23
C LEU A 447 -14.76 0.77 14.32
#